data_AF-A0A7X8XKL1-F1
#
_entry.id   AF-A0A7X8XKL1-F1
#
_cell.length_a   1.000
_cell.length_b   1.000
_cell.length_c   1.000
_cell.angle_alpha   90.00
_cell.angle_beta   90.00
_cell.angle_gamma   90.00
#
_symmetry.space_group_name_H-M   'P 1'
#
loop_
_entity.id
_entity.type
_entity.pdbx_description
1 polymer ?
#
loop_
_entity_poly.entity_id
_entity_poly.type
_entity_poly.pdbx_seq_one_letter_code
_entity_poly.pdbx_strand_id
1 'polypeptide(L)'
;MCERCRPIFKDRRFRQRSWVATTTGVQFADSEHRTLLWDTLREPPDPPFCVYVTAGGQKQGWISLGIYLSTSRERYWVGTDWTDRPVLIERAWVHDQAELIDRMRERKMPKQVLLDGQFSSGAWDRAMREEWTDDIEAVLARVGDPRWEVVVRAHP
;
A
#
# COMPACT_ATOMS: atom_id res chain seq x y z
N MET A 1 28.83 1.20 -0.50
CA MET A 1 27.79 0.76 0.48
C MET A 1 28.43 0.73 1.85
N CYS A 2 27.84 1.39 2.84
CA CYS A 2 28.46 1.55 4.18
C CYS A 2 28.36 0.28 5.03
N GLU A 3 29.21 0.13 6.05
CA GLU A 3 29.20 -1.04 6.96
C GLU A 3 27.89 -1.17 7.74
N ARG A 4 27.24 -0.05 8.08
CA ARG A 4 25.91 -0.03 8.72
C ARG A 4 24.78 -0.40 7.76
N CYS A 5 24.99 -0.18 6.46
CA CYS A 5 24.02 -0.43 5.40
C CYS A 5 24.03 -1.91 5.00
N ARG A 6 25.21 -2.56 5.03
CA ARG A 6 25.44 -3.94 4.58
C ARG A 6 24.53 -4.99 5.26
N PRO A 7 24.22 -4.92 6.57
CA PRO A 7 23.30 -5.86 7.21
C PRO A 7 21.89 -5.85 6.58
N ILE A 8 21.38 -4.67 6.20
CA ILE A 8 20.03 -4.52 5.61
C ILE A 8 19.94 -5.30 4.29
N PHE A 9 20.98 -5.25 3.46
CA PHE A 9 21.04 -5.99 2.19
C PHE A 9 21.12 -7.51 2.38
N LYS A 10 21.65 -7.98 3.52
CA LYS A 10 21.77 -9.41 3.83
C LYS A 10 20.49 -9.96 4.46
N ASP A 11 19.71 -9.12 5.13
CA ASP A 11 18.45 -9.51 5.72
C ASP A 11 17.34 -9.57 4.66
N ARG A 12 16.99 -10.80 4.28
CA ARG A 12 15.99 -11.08 3.24
C ARG A 12 14.61 -10.51 3.57
N ARG A 13 14.29 -10.23 4.84
CA ARG A 13 13.00 -9.67 5.24
C ARG A 13 12.76 -8.30 4.59
N PHE A 14 13.79 -7.48 4.42
CA PHE A 14 13.65 -6.16 3.78
C PHE A 14 13.21 -6.24 2.32
N ARG A 15 13.57 -7.33 1.63
CA ARG A 15 13.13 -7.62 0.26
C ARG A 15 11.76 -8.29 0.21
N GLN A 16 11.51 -9.23 1.12
CA GLN A 16 10.40 -10.19 1.01
C GLN A 16 9.15 -9.78 1.75
N ARG A 17 9.25 -8.82 2.68
CA ARG A 17 8.14 -8.36 3.50
C ARG A 17 8.00 -6.84 3.35
N SER A 18 6.78 -6.38 3.49
CA SER A 18 6.50 -4.97 3.68
C SER A 18 6.90 -4.55 5.08
N TRP A 19 7.30 -3.29 5.26
CA TRP A 19 7.78 -2.79 6.54
C TRP A 19 7.68 -1.28 6.66
N VAL A 20 7.77 -0.81 7.90
CA VAL A 20 7.81 0.60 8.28
C VAL A 20 9.05 0.80 9.13
N ALA A 21 9.86 1.79 8.79
CA ALA A 21 11.05 2.16 9.54
C ALA A 21 10.91 3.58 10.08
N THR A 22 11.24 3.76 11.36
CA THR A 22 11.30 5.05 12.05
C THR A 22 12.70 5.23 12.63
N THR A 23 12.92 6.32 13.36
CA THR A 23 14.16 6.54 14.13
C THR A 23 14.37 5.53 15.26
N THR A 24 13.32 4.85 15.72
CA THR A 24 13.37 3.90 16.84
C THR A 24 13.55 2.44 16.40
N GLY A 25 13.22 2.10 15.14
CA GLY A 25 13.38 0.75 14.65
C GLY A 25 12.63 0.45 13.35
N VAL A 26 12.55 -0.83 13.01
CA VAL A 26 11.83 -1.34 11.83
C VAL A 26 10.80 -2.35 12.27
N GLN A 27 9.55 -2.15 11.87
CA GLN A 27 8.45 -3.09 12.06
C GLN A 27 8.10 -3.74 10.72
N PHE A 28 8.03 -5.06 10.68
CA PHE A 28 7.61 -5.81 9.50
C PHE A 28 6.12 -6.11 9.57
N ALA A 29 5.44 -6.07 8.41
CA ALA A 29 4.07 -6.53 8.29
C ALA A 29 4.07 -8.07 8.25
N ASP A 30 3.65 -8.69 9.35
CA ASP A 30 3.53 -10.14 9.51
C ASP A 30 2.17 -10.52 10.09
N SER A 31 2.01 -11.78 10.50
CA SER A 31 0.74 -12.29 11.05
C SER A 31 0.30 -11.59 12.33
N GLU A 32 1.24 -11.04 13.12
CA GLU A 32 0.94 -10.29 14.34
C GLU A 32 0.65 -8.82 14.03
N HIS A 33 1.19 -8.30 12.92
CA HIS A 33 1.13 -6.90 12.52
C HIS A 33 0.39 -6.70 11.18
N ARG A 34 -0.73 -7.39 11.00
CA ARG A 34 -1.47 -7.43 9.71
C ARG A 34 -1.97 -6.06 9.25
N THR A 35 -2.28 -5.16 10.19
CA THR A 35 -2.80 -3.82 9.89
C THR A 35 -1.69 -2.78 9.78
N LEU A 36 -0.42 -3.13 10.03
CA LEU A 36 0.70 -2.18 10.11
C LEU A 36 0.71 -1.18 8.96
N LEU A 37 0.60 -1.68 7.72
CA LEU A 37 0.65 -0.83 6.54
C LEU A 37 -0.59 0.06 6.46
N TRP A 38 -1.77 -0.52 6.63
CA TRP A 38 -3.03 0.22 6.60
C TRP A 38 -3.08 1.35 7.63
N ASP A 39 -2.67 1.06 8.85
CA ASP A 39 -2.62 2.03 9.95
C ASP A 39 -1.57 3.09 9.66
N THR A 40 -0.39 2.71 9.17
CA THR A 40 0.67 3.64 8.79
C THR A 40 0.26 4.58 7.65
N LEU A 41 -0.50 4.12 6.66
CA LEU A 41 -0.94 4.99 5.57
C LEU A 41 -1.99 6.02 6.04
N ARG A 42 -2.85 5.64 6.99
CA ARG A 42 -3.91 6.52 7.53
C ARG A 42 -3.39 7.46 8.61
N GLU A 43 -2.48 6.98 9.44
CA GLU A 43 -1.84 7.70 10.53
C GLU A 43 -0.32 7.47 10.50
N PRO A 44 0.42 8.20 9.65
CA PRO A 44 1.85 8.00 9.52
C PRO A 44 2.61 8.35 10.80
N PRO A 45 3.73 7.68 11.10
CA PRO A 45 4.61 8.01 12.22
C PRO A 45 5.13 9.45 12.16
N ASP A 46 5.68 9.93 13.27
CA ASP A 46 6.42 11.19 13.26
C ASP A 46 7.67 11.08 12.36
N PRO A 47 7.92 12.07 11.50
CA PRO A 47 9.06 12.06 10.61
C PRO A 47 10.40 12.16 11.37
N PRO A 48 11.48 11.61 10.82
CA PRO A 48 11.54 10.90 9.54
C PRO A 48 11.12 9.43 9.62
N PHE A 49 10.47 8.94 8.57
CA PHE A 49 10.12 7.52 8.43
C PHE A 49 10.22 7.03 6.97
N CYS A 50 10.23 5.71 6.80
CA CYS A 50 10.17 5.03 5.51
C CYS A 50 9.06 3.97 5.53
N VAL A 51 8.33 3.84 4.44
CA VAL A 51 7.33 2.78 4.25
C VAL A 51 7.66 2.02 2.98
N TYR A 52 7.69 0.70 3.05
CA TYR A 52 7.89 -0.17 1.91
C TYR A 52 6.76 -1.20 1.82
N VAL A 53 6.16 -1.31 0.64
CA VAL A 53 5.12 -2.28 0.33
C VAL A 53 5.61 -3.17 -0.80
N THR A 54 5.62 -4.49 -0.60
CA THR A 54 6.02 -5.46 -1.62
C THR A 54 4.87 -6.38 -2.02
N ALA A 55 4.76 -6.67 -3.31
CA ALA A 55 3.81 -7.62 -3.86
C ALA A 55 4.48 -8.95 -4.22
N GLY A 56 5.72 -8.92 -4.74
CA GLY A 56 6.42 -10.10 -5.22
C GLY A 56 7.57 -10.57 -4.34
N GLY A 57 8.09 -9.71 -3.47
CA GLY A 57 9.22 -10.02 -2.59
C GLY A 57 10.53 -10.29 -3.35
N GLN A 58 10.62 -9.86 -4.62
CA GLN A 58 11.71 -10.25 -5.51
C GLN A 58 12.75 -9.14 -5.73
N LYS A 59 12.33 -7.88 -5.72
CA LYS A 59 13.22 -6.74 -5.99
C LYS A 59 13.61 -6.01 -4.70
N GLN A 60 14.76 -5.35 -4.73
CA GLN A 60 15.20 -4.45 -3.67
C GLN A 60 14.60 -3.05 -3.90
N GLY A 61 13.27 -2.95 -4.08
CA GLY A 61 12.60 -1.69 -4.45
C GLY A 61 12.80 -0.59 -3.40
N TRP A 62 12.99 -0.98 -2.14
CA TRP A 62 13.25 -0.09 -1.02
C TRP A 62 14.56 0.70 -1.12
N ILE A 63 15.53 0.33 -1.97
CA ILE A 63 16.80 1.07 -2.08
C ILE A 63 16.53 2.54 -2.45
N SER A 64 15.52 2.78 -3.28
CA SER A 64 15.09 4.12 -3.65
C SER A 64 14.73 4.99 -2.44
N LEU A 65 14.23 4.41 -1.34
CA LEU A 65 13.90 5.15 -0.12
C LEU A 65 15.11 5.76 0.58
N GLY A 66 16.34 5.34 0.25
CA GLY A 66 17.55 6.00 0.74
C GLY A 66 17.70 7.46 0.30
N ILE A 67 17.00 7.86 -0.78
CA ILE A 67 16.94 9.25 -1.26
C ILE A 67 15.54 9.87 -1.12
N TYR A 68 14.49 9.05 -0.95
CA TYR A 68 13.10 9.48 -0.77
C TYR A 68 12.63 9.21 0.67
N LEU A 69 13.19 9.96 1.62
CA LEU A 69 12.80 9.89 3.03
C LEU A 69 11.51 10.69 3.27
N SER A 70 10.57 10.14 4.03
CA SER A 70 9.34 10.86 4.39
C SER A 70 9.62 11.82 5.55
N THR A 71 9.42 13.12 5.30
CA THR A 71 9.65 14.20 6.26
C THR A 71 8.37 14.92 6.68
N SER A 72 7.21 14.44 6.23
CA SER A 72 5.89 14.96 6.56
C SER A 72 4.90 13.82 6.77
N ARG A 73 3.95 14.02 7.69
CA ARG A 73 2.82 13.11 7.94
C ARG A 73 1.70 13.29 6.92
N GLU A 74 1.63 14.45 6.28
CA GLU A 74 0.57 14.77 5.30
C GLU A 74 0.93 14.32 3.90
N ARG A 75 2.24 14.30 3.57
CA ARG A 75 2.75 13.89 2.25
C ARG A 75 4.03 13.08 2.44
N TYR A 76 4.00 11.82 2.02
CA TYR A 76 5.07 10.88 2.31
C TYR A 76 5.31 9.91 1.15
N TRP A 77 6.51 9.36 1.10
CA TRP A 77 6.93 8.43 0.07
C TRP A 77 6.71 6.99 0.51
N VAL A 78 6.18 6.17 -0.40
CA VAL A 78 6.03 4.73 -0.23
C VAL A 78 6.84 4.01 -1.30
N GLY A 79 7.84 3.25 -0.88
CA GLY A 79 8.62 2.42 -1.78
C GLY A 79 7.83 1.17 -2.17
N THR A 80 7.93 0.74 -3.43
CA THR A 80 7.31 -0.50 -3.89
C THR A 80 8.28 -1.34 -4.72
N ASP A 81 7.95 -2.61 -4.99
CA ASP A 81 8.72 -3.46 -5.92
C ASP A 81 8.13 -3.57 -7.33
N TRP A 82 7.01 -2.89 -7.60
CA TRP A 82 6.37 -2.85 -8.93
C TRP A 82 6.50 -1.49 -9.63
N THR A 83 6.87 -0.42 -8.91
CA THR A 83 7.20 0.89 -9.49
C THR A 83 8.71 1.15 -9.48
N ASP A 84 9.21 1.88 -10.48
CA ASP A 84 10.63 2.25 -10.55
C ASP A 84 11.02 3.37 -9.57
N ARG A 85 10.04 4.13 -9.09
CA ARG A 85 10.20 5.23 -8.12
C ARG A 85 9.19 5.08 -6.99
N PRO A 86 9.50 5.56 -5.77
CA PRO A 86 8.53 5.63 -4.69
C PRO A 86 7.30 6.42 -5.10
N VAL A 87 6.15 5.96 -4.61
CA VAL A 87 4.86 6.59 -4.82
C VAL A 87 4.67 7.68 -3.77
N LEU A 88 4.35 8.90 -4.22
CA LEU A 88 3.97 9.97 -3.31
C LEU A 88 2.52 9.77 -2.88
N ILE A 89 2.29 9.71 -1.57
CA ILE A 89 0.96 9.55 -0.98
C ILE A 89 0.62 10.80 -0.18
N GLU A 90 -0.64 11.24 -0.29
CA GLU A 90 -1.21 12.27 0.56
C GLU A 90 -2.14 11.59 1.58
N ARG A 91 -1.97 11.92 2.86
CA ARG A 91 -2.76 11.32 3.95
C ARG A 91 -4.26 11.47 3.72
N ALA A 92 -4.72 12.68 3.37
CA ALA A 92 -6.13 12.95 3.07
C ALA A 92 -6.66 12.03 1.96
N TRP A 93 -5.88 11.83 0.90
CA TRP A 93 -6.26 10.96 -0.22
C TRP A 93 -6.45 9.50 0.23
N VAL A 94 -5.64 9.00 1.17
CA VAL A 94 -5.82 7.65 1.74
C VAL A 94 -7.15 7.55 2.48
N HIS A 95 -7.51 8.55 3.28
CA HIS A 95 -8.81 8.58 3.98
C HIS A 95 -9.98 8.63 3.01
N ASP A 96 -9.90 9.44 1.95
CA ASP A 96 -10.92 9.51 0.90
C ASP A 96 -11.11 8.17 0.18
N GLN A 97 -10.05 7.36 0.06
CA GLN A 97 -10.12 6.05 -0.59
C GLN A 97 -10.54 4.94 0.37
N ALA A 98 -10.30 5.10 1.67
CA ALA A 98 -10.53 4.07 2.67
C ALA A 98 -11.98 3.59 2.67
N GLU A 99 -12.93 4.52 2.64
CA GLU A 99 -14.35 4.18 2.65
C GLU A 99 -14.76 3.32 1.46
N LEU A 100 -14.28 3.64 0.25
CA LEU A 100 -14.55 2.84 -0.94
C LEU A 100 -13.96 1.44 -0.81
N ILE A 101 -12.72 1.32 -0.31
CA ILE A 101 -12.07 0.03 -0.13
C ILE A 101 -12.84 -0.79 0.91
N ASP A 102 -13.17 -0.23 2.07
CA ASP A 102 -13.92 -0.91 3.13
C ASP A 102 -15.26 -1.45 2.61
N ARG A 103 -16.05 -0.59 1.97
CA ARG A 103 -17.32 -0.97 1.33
C ARG A 103 -17.17 -2.12 0.32
N MET A 104 -16.12 -2.10 -0.51
CA MET A 104 -15.87 -3.16 -1.48
C MET A 104 -15.45 -4.47 -0.81
N ARG A 105 -14.66 -4.38 0.26
CA ARG A 105 -14.16 -5.54 1.02
C ARG A 105 -15.26 -6.18 1.86
N GLU A 106 -16.17 -5.40 2.45
CA GLU A 106 -17.39 -5.88 3.13
C GLU A 106 -18.29 -6.67 2.18
N ARG A 107 -18.39 -6.24 0.92
CA ARG A 107 -19.09 -6.97 -0.16
C ARG A 107 -18.32 -8.19 -0.67
N LYS A 108 -17.24 -8.58 0.00
CA LYS A 108 -16.36 -9.71 -0.32
C LYS A 108 -15.68 -9.59 -1.68
N MET A 109 -15.46 -8.37 -2.18
CA MET A 109 -14.67 -8.19 -3.41
C MET A 109 -13.19 -8.49 -3.13
N PRO A 110 -12.55 -9.42 -3.87
CA PRO A 110 -11.12 -9.71 -3.69
C PRO A 110 -10.27 -8.47 -3.98
N LYS A 111 -9.18 -8.27 -3.23
CA LYS A 111 -8.21 -7.20 -3.51
C LYS A 111 -7.70 -7.25 -4.94
N GLN A 112 -7.52 -8.45 -5.48
CA GLN A 112 -7.07 -8.63 -6.86
C GLN A 112 -8.01 -7.94 -7.86
N VAL A 113 -9.33 -8.07 -7.70
CA VAL A 113 -10.33 -7.39 -8.52
C VAL A 113 -10.24 -5.86 -8.38
N LEU A 114 -9.94 -5.37 -7.17
CA LEU A 114 -9.73 -3.93 -6.95
C LEU A 114 -8.44 -3.42 -7.60
N LEU A 115 -7.44 -4.29 -7.79
CA LEU A 115 -6.16 -3.95 -8.42
C LEU A 115 -6.23 -3.98 -9.95
N ASP A 116 -6.90 -4.96 -10.54
CA ASP A 116 -6.95 -5.17 -11.99
C ASP A 116 -8.26 -4.74 -12.67
N GLY A 117 -9.29 -4.39 -11.88
CA GLY A 117 -10.59 -3.96 -12.39
C GLY A 117 -11.41 -5.07 -13.05
N GLN A 118 -11.04 -6.35 -12.88
CA GLN A 118 -11.71 -7.47 -13.54
C GLN A 118 -12.93 -7.94 -12.75
N PHE A 119 -14.00 -7.14 -12.80
CA PHE A 119 -15.30 -7.51 -12.21
C PHE A 119 -16.01 -8.56 -13.07
N SER A 120 -16.48 -9.64 -12.46
CA SER A 120 -17.28 -10.66 -13.15
C SER A 120 -18.69 -10.14 -13.46
N SER A 121 -19.37 -10.78 -14.43
CA SER A 121 -20.78 -10.49 -14.71
C SER A 121 -21.66 -10.61 -13.46
N GLY A 122 -21.45 -11.65 -12.65
CA GLY A 122 -22.17 -11.82 -11.38
C GLY A 122 -21.90 -10.71 -10.36
N ALA A 123 -20.72 -10.09 -10.37
CA ALA A 123 -20.42 -8.93 -9.53
C ALA A 123 -21.22 -7.69 -10.01
N TRP A 124 -21.27 -7.46 -11.33
CA TRP A 124 -22.09 -6.40 -11.94
C TRP A 124 -23.58 -6.59 -11.70
N ASP A 125 -24.10 -7.80 -11.91
CA ASP A 125 -25.51 -8.12 -11.66
C ASP A 125 -25.91 -7.87 -10.20
N ARG A 126 -25.01 -8.24 -9.27
CA ARG A 126 -25.21 -7.95 -7.85
C ARG A 126 -25.17 -6.44 -7.57
N ALA A 127 -24.24 -5.71 -8.17
CA ALA A 127 -24.13 -4.26 -8.00
C ALA A 127 -25.34 -3.51 -8.54
N MET A 128 -25.91 -3.94 -9.67
CA MET A 128 -27.13 -3.36 -10.22
C MET A 128 -28.34 -3.63 -9.31
N ARG A 129 -28.47 -4.86 -8.80
CA ARG A 129 -29.60 -5.22 -7.92
C ARG A 129 -29.54 -4.53 -6.55
N GLU A 130 -28.33 -4.30 -6.04
CA GLU A 130 -28.08 -3.72 -4.71
C GLU A 130 -27.67 -2.24 -4.80
N GLU A 131 -27.80 -1.61 -5.98
CA GLU A 131 -27.60 -0.18 -6.22
C GLU A 131 -26.22 0.37 -5.81
N TRP A 132 -25.13 -0.35 -6.14
CA TRP A 132 -23.76 0.10 -5.88
C TRP A 132 -22.84 0.04 -7.12
N THR A 133 -23.40 0.17 -8.33
CA THR A 133 -22.62 0.24 -9.57
C THR A 133 -21.57 1.36 -9.55
N ASP A 134 -21.89 2.49 -8.92
CA ASP A 134 -21.00 3.65 -8.79
C ASP A 134 -19.70 3.30 -8.03
N ASP A 135 -19.77 2.37 -7.07
CA ASP A 135 -18.57 1.89 -6.35
C ASP A 135 -17.66 1.08 -7.31
N ILE A 136 -18.22 0.30 -8.24
CA ILE A 136 -17.43 -0.41 -9.28
C ILE A 136 -16.78 0.62 -10.20
N GLU A 137 -17.54 1.58 -10.70
CA GLU A 137 -17.02 2.63 -11.58
C GLU A 137 -15.93 3.46 -10.90
N ALA A 138 -16.11 3.80 -9.62
CA ALA A 138 -15.12 4.48 -8.82
C ALA A 138 -13.81 3.68 -8.69
N VAL A 139 -13.90 2.36 -8.52
CA VAL A 139 -12.71 1.49 -8.52
C VAL A 139 -12.05 1.50 -9.90
N LEU A 140 -12.82 1.31 -10.97
CA LEU A 140 -12.30 1.28 -12.34
C LEU A 140 -11.57 2.59 -12.71
N ALA A 141 -12.06 3.73 -12.24
CA ALA A 141 -11.42 5.03 -12.45
C ALA A 141 -10.05 5.16 -11.76
N ARG A 142 -9.71 4.27 -10.81
CA ARG A 142 -8.46 4.27 -10.03
C ARG A 142 -7.50 3.16 -10.41
N VAL A 143 -7.98 2.14 -11.14
CA VAL A 143 -7.12 1.05 -11.62
C VAL A 143 -6.01 1.62 -12.49
N GLY A 144 -4.77 1.21 -12.18
CA GLY A 144 -3.56 1.73 -12.81
C GLY A 144 -2.95 2.97 -12.14
N ASP A 145 -3.62 3.61 -11.17
CA ASP A 145 -2.98 4.62 -10.31
C ASP A 145 -2.07 3.90 -9.29
N PRO A 146 -0.74 4.17 -9.27
CA PRO A 146 0.16 3.55 -8.30
C PRO A 146 -0.22 3.80 -6.83
N ARG A 147 -0.86 4.95 -6.54
CA ARG A 147 -1.34 5.27 -5.19
C ARG A 147 -2.47 4.33 -4.77
N TRP A 148 -3.35 3.99 -5.71
CA TRP A 148 -4.45 3.04 -5.51
C TRP A 148 -3.93 1.64 -5.23
N GLU A 149 -2.95 1.18 -6.01
CA GLU A 149 -2.33 -0.12 -5.77
C GLU A 149 -1.71 -0.23 -4.37
N VAL A 150 -1.04 0.83 -3.91
CA VAL A 150 -0.46 0.89 -2.56
C VAL A 150 -1.54 0.73 -1.49
N VAL A 151 -2.62 1.53 -1.54
CA VAL A 151 -3.67 1.48 -0.51
C VAL A 151 -4.43 0.16 -0.50
N VAL A 152 -4.75 -0.41 -1.67
CA VAL A 152 -5.44 -1.70 -1.77
C VAL A 152 -4.60 -2.84 -1.22
N ARG A 153 -3.28 -2.84 -1.50
CA ARG A 153 -2.36 -3.86 -0.98
C ARG A 153 -2.11 -3.71 0.52
N ALA A 154 -2.15 -2.48 1.04
CA ALA A 154 -1.94 -2.19 2.45
C ALA A 154 -3.15 -2.52 3.32
N HIS A 155 -4.37 -2.45 2.77
CA HIS A 155 -5.61 -2.85 3.45
C HIS A 155 -5.48 -4.30 4.00
N PRO A 156 -6.09 -4.68 5.15
CA PRO A 156 -5.94 -6.01 5.76
C PRO A 156 -6.72 -7.19 5.14
#